data_AF-A0A1S2LNX6-F1
#
_entry.id   AF-A0A1S2LNX6-F1
#
_cell.length_a   1.000
_cell.length_b   1.000
_cell.length_c   1.000
_cell.angle_alpha   90.00
_cell.angle_beta   90.00
_cell.angle_gamma   90.00
#
_symmetry.space_group_name_H-M   'P 1'
#
loop_
_entity.id
_entity.type
_entity.pdbx_description
1 polymer ?
#
loop_
_entity_poly.entity_id
_entity_poly.type
_entity_poly.pdbx_seq_one_letter_code
_entity_poly.pdbx_strand_id
1 'polypeptide(L)'
;MYIGIDDYRIDYLREHIKAMGEAVEDGVELIGYTSWGCIDLVSASTGEMSKRYGVIYVDKHDDGSGTLERKKKKSFYWYKNVIATNGKELE
;
A
#
# COMPACT_ATOMS: atom_id res chain seq x y z
N MET A 1 9.30 -2.82 -16.96
CA MET A 1 9.47 -1.88 -15.82
C MET A 1 8.07 -1.52 -15.29
N TYR A 2 7.61 -2.27 -14.28
CA TYR A 2 6.22 -2.34 -13.76
C TYR A 2 5.85 -1.19 -12.79
N ILE A 3 6.36 0.03 -13.01
CA ILE A 3 6.21 1.11 -12.01
C ILE A 3 4.78 1.70 -12.00
N GLY A 4 3.98 1.47 -13.05
CA GLY A 4 2.66 2.09 -13.23
C GLY A 4 1.43 1.20 -13.00
N ILE A 5 1.58 -0.12 -12.87
CA ILE A 5 0.44 -1.05 -12.77
C ILE A 5 0.46 -1.69 -11.39
N ASP A 6 -0.13 -0.99 -10.42
CA ASP A 6 -0.41 -1.54 -9.10
C ASP A 6 -1.86 -1.35 -8.65
N ASP A 7 -2.77 -1.35 -9.63
CA ASP A 7 -4.21 -1.33 -9.42
C ASP A 7 -4.67 -2.47 -8.50
N TYR A 8 -4.07 -3.66 -8.62
CA TYR A 8 -4.37 -4.78 -7.70
C TYR A 8 -4.18 -4.42 -6.22
N ARG A 9 -3.21 -3.53 -5.90
CA ARG A 9 -2.96 -3.08 -4.52
C ARG A 9 -4.01 -2.06 -4.11
N ILE A 10 -4.37 -1.16 -5.01
CA ILE A 10 -5.46 -0.21 -4.79
C ILE A 10 -6.75 -0.99 -4.53
N ASP A 11 -7.09 -1.97 -5.37
CA ASP A 11 -8.28 -2.80 -5.23
C ASP A 11 -8.27 -3.57 -3.91
N TYR A 12 -7.15 -4.21 -3.56
CA TYR A 12 -7.01 -4.90 -2.29
C TYR A 12 -7.24 -3.96 -1.10
N LEU A 13 -6.58 -2.80 -1.07
CA LEU A 13 -6.72 -1.83 0.03
C LEU A 13 -8.13 -1.23 0.07
N ARG A 14 -8.72 -0.90 -1.09
CA ARG A 14 -10.08 -0.35 -1.20
C ARG A 14 -11.09 -1.25 -0.52
N GLU A 15 -11.10 -2.53 -0.86
CA GLU A 15 -12.09 -3.47 -0.33
C GLU A 15 -11.91 -3.68 1.19
N HIS A 16 -10.68 -3.67 1.70
CA HIS A 16 -10.44 -3.75 3.15
C HIS A 16 -10.86 -2.46 3.87
N ILE A 17 -10.66 -1.29 3.26
CA ILE A 17 -11.08 -0.01 3.84
C ILE A 17 -12.60 0.11 3.88
N LYS A 18 -13.31 -0.37 2.85
CA LYS A 18 -14.78 -0.47 2.87
C LYS A 18 -15.27 -1.34 4.02
N ALA A 19 -14.73 -2.54 4.16
CA ALA A 19 -15.10 -3.45 5.24
C ALA A 19 -14.81 -2.88 6.65
N MET A 20 -13.70 -2.14 6.81
CA MET A 20 -13.44 -1.40 8.06
C MET A 20 -14.46 -0.28 8.30
N GLY A 21 -14.90 0.41 7.25
CA GLY A 21 -15.96 1.41 7.33
C GLY A 21 -17.28 0.82 7.82
N GLU A 22 -17.70 -0.31 7.25
CA GLU A 22 -18.89 -1.06 7.68
C GLU A 22 -18.79 -1.47 9.16
N ALA A 23 -17.64 -1.98 9.59
CA ALA A 23 -17.44 -2.34 11.00
C ALA A 23 -17.53 -1.12 11.95
N VAL A 24 -17.06 0.05 11.52
CA VAL A 24 -17.21 1.30 12.30
C VAL A 24 -18.67 1.74 12.36
N GLU A 25 -19.45 1.58 11.28
CA GLU A 25 -20.90 1.84 11.27
C GLU A 25 -21.65 0.89 12.22
N ASP A 26 -21.19 -0.36 12.35
CA ASP A 26 -21.70 -1.35 13.31
C ASP A 26 -21.29 -1.07 14.77
N GLY A 27 -20.52 0.00 15.02
CA GLY A 27 -20.16 0.48 16.36
C GLY A 27 -18.80 0.00 16.89
N VAL A 28 -17.95 -0.59 16.04
CA VAL A 28 -16.58 -0.96 16.43
C VAL A 28 -15.74 0.31 16.64
N GLU A 29 -15.08 0.43 17.80
CA GLU A 29 -14.09 1.48 18.05
C GLU A 29 -12.76 1.16 17.36
N LEU A 30 -12.59 1.69 16.14
CA LEU A 30 -11.35 1.55 15.37
C LEU A 30 -10.49 2.81 15.48
N ILE A 31 -9.37 2.72 16.20
CA ILE A 31 -8.44 3.85 16.43
C ILE A 31 -7.77 4.30 15.12
N GLY A 32 -7.48 3.38 14.20
CA GLY A 32 -6.87 3.72 12.93
C GLY A 32 -6.43 2.51 12.11
N TYR A 33 -5.85 2.77 10.94
CA TYR A 33 -5.36 1.76 10.00
C TYR A 33 -3.99 2.14 9.45
N THR A 34 -3.03 1.21 9.52
CA THR A 34 -1.66 1.41 9.03
C THR A 34 -1.29 0.31 8.03
N SER A 35 -1.20 0.65 6.74
CA SER A 35 -0.81 -0.30 5.70
C SER A 35 0.61 -0.86 5.95
N TRP A 36 0.74 -2.19 5.96
CA TRP A 36 2.02 -2.86 6.16
C TRP A 36 3.00 -2.56 5.02
N GLY A 37 4.26 -2.31 5.39
CA GLY A 37 5.33 -2.11 4.42
C GLY A 37 5.06 -0.96 3.47
N CYS A 38 4.59 0.19 3.98
CA CYS A 38 4.22 1.37 3.20
C CYS A 38 5.31 1.84 2.20
N ILE A 39 6.57 1.52 2.48
CA ILE A 39 7.70 1.52 1.55
C ILE A 39 8.18 0.09 1.32
N ASP A 40 8.51 -0.26 0.06
CA ASP A 40 9.02 -1.59 -0.25
C ASP A 40 10.22 -1.97 0.64
N LEU A 41 10.15 -3.16 1.22
CA LEU A 41 11.09 -3.70 2.20
C LEU A 41 11.32 -5.19 1.94
N VAL A 42 12.31 -5.77 2.62
CA VAL A 42 12.62 -7.20 2.55
C VAL A 42 11.50 -7.99 3.23
N SER A 43 10.86 -8.90 2.49
CA SER A 43 9.77 -9.71 3.03
C SER A 43 10.24 -10.60 4.19
N ALA A 44 9.42 -10.73 5.23
CA ALA A 44 9.77 -11.53 6.40
C ALA A 44 9.82 -13.04 6.10
N SER A 45 8.93 -13.53 5.22
CA SER A 45 8.77 -14.96 4.96
C SER A 45 9.88 -15.55 4.09
N THR A 46 10.37 -14.77 3.13
CA THR A 46 11.21 -15.27 2.03
C THR A 46 12.47 -14.45 1.82
N GLY A 47 12.63 -13.30 2.50
CA GLY A 47 13.79 -12.43 2.31
C GLY A 47 13.80 -11.68 0.98
N GLU A 48 12.64 -11.58 0.32
CA GLU A 48 12.51 -11.06 -1.06
C GLU A 48 12.20 -9.55 -1.05
N MET A 49 12.88 -8.80 -1.92
CA MET A 49 12.48 -7.47 -2.40
C MET A 49 11.45 -7.55 -3.54
N SER A 50 11.43 -8.65 -4.29
CA SER A 50 10.49 -8.87 -5.39
C SER A 50 9.03 -8.99 -4.92
N LYS A 51 8.82 -9.48 -3.68
CA LYS A 51 7.53 -9.47 -3.00
C LYS A 51 7.23 -8.10 -2.38
N ARG A 52 6.59 -7.22 -3.16
CA ARG A 52 6.43 -5.79 -2.84
C ARG A 52 5.09 -5.47 -2.18
N TYR A 53 5.13 -4.68 -1.12
CA TYR A 53 3.95 -4.25 -0.36
C TYR A 53 3.65 -2.76 -0.48
N GLY A 54 4.68 -1.93 -0.67
CA GLY A 54 4.55 -0.50 -0.42
C GLY A 54 3.80 0.27 -1.48
N VAL A 55 3.38 1.46 -1.10
CA VAL A 55 2.96 2.52 -2.02
C VAL A 55 4.16 3.32 -2.55
N ILE A 56 5.34 3.14 -1.95
CA ILE A 56 6.63 3.65 -2.41
C ILE A 56 7.48 2.48 -2.91
N TYR A 57 7.86 2.51 -4.19
CA TYR A 57 8.82 1.59 -4.78
C TYR A 57 10.23 1.93 -4.30
N VAL A 58 11.02 0.89 -4.03
CA VAL A 58 12.47 0.99 -3.79
C VAL A 58 13.20 0.20 -4.85
N ASP A 59 14.15 0.86 -5.52
CA ASP A 59 15.01 0.26 -6.53
C ASP A 59 16.07 -0.65 -5.91
N LYS A 60 15.62 -1.83 -5.47
CA LYS A 60 16.44 -2.91 -4.93
C LYS A 60 15.88 -4.24 -5.40
N HIS A 61 16.77 -5.14 -5.82
CA HIS A 61 16.47 -6.48 -6.29
C HIS A 61 16.89 -7.54 -5.26
N ASP A 62 16.45 -8.79 -5.45
CA ASP A 62 16.70 -9.89 -4.51
C ASP A 62 18.19 -10.26 -4.43
N ASP A 63 18.93 -10.08 -5.53
CA ASP A 63 20.39 -10.27 -5.59
C ASP A 63 21.18 -9.11 -4.94
N GLY A 64 20.50 -8.11 -4.38
CA GLY A 64 21.09 -6.94 -3.75
C GLY A 64 21.45 -5.80 -4.70
N SER A 65 21.30 -5.98 -6.01
CA SER A 65 21.51 -4.91 -6.99
C SER A 65 20.40 -3.84 -6.94
N GLY A 66 20.65 -2.69 -7.58
CA GLY A 66 19.74 -1.54 -7.62
C GLY A 66 20.33 -0.28 -6.97
N THR A 67 19.71 0.87 -7.22
CA THR A 67 20.20 2.19 -6.79
C THR A 67 19.69 2.64 -5.43
N LEU A 68 18.72 1.91 -4.86
CA LEU A 68 17.89 2.34 -3.73
C LEU A 68 17.06 3.60 -4.00
N GLU A 69 16.92 4.07 -5.24
CA GLU A 69 16.03 5.19 -5.56
C GLU A 69 14.58 4.89 -5.15
N ARG A 70 13.87 5.91 -4.65
CA ARG A 70 12.46 5.80 -4.24
C ARG A 70 11.56 6.42 -5.30
N LYS A 71 10.50 5.70 -5.68
CA LYS A 71 9.50 6.16 -6.66
C LYS A 71 8.10 6.00 -6.11
N LYS A 72 7.25 7.00 -6.32
CA LYS A 72 5.83 6.94 -5.95
C LYS A 72 5.10 6.00 -6.92
N LYS A 73 4.38 5.01 -6.40
CA LYS A 73 3.49 4.15 -7.20
C LYS A 73 2.15 4.85 -7.45
N LYS A 74 1.26 4.27 -8.25
CA LYS A 74 -0.11 4.82 -8.44
C LYS A 74 -0.88 4.80 -7.11
N SER A 75 -0.74 3.71 -6.36
CA SER A 75 -1.29 3.58 -5.01
C SER A 75 -0.84 4.67 -4.02
N PHE A 76 0.31 5.33 -4.25
CA PHE A 76 0.73 6.47 -3.42
C PHE A 76 -0.27 7.62 -3.50
N TYR A 77 -0.65 8.00 -4.72
CA TYR A 77 -1.55 9.12 -4.95
C TYR A 77 -2.97 8.77 -4.53
N TRP A 78 -3.41 7.54 -4.81
CA TRP A 78 -4.69 7.02 -4.34
C TRP A 78 -4.77 7.05 -2.80
N TYR A 79 -3.79 6.45 -2.11
CA TYR A 79 -3.80 6.39 -0.63
C TYR A 79 -3.68 7.79 0.00
N LYS A 80 -2.96 8.72 -0.63
CA LYS A 80 -2.97 10.14 -0.25
C LYS A 80 -4.39 10.73 -0.31
N ASN A 81 -5.16 10.45 -1.36
CA ASN A 81 -6.54 10.95 -1.49
C ASN A 81 -7.47 10.33 -0.43
N VAL A 82 -7.33 9.02 -0.18
CA VAL A 82 -8.07 8.33 0.87
C VAL A 82 -7.84 8.98 2.23
N ILE A 83 -6.58 9.27 2.59
CA ILE A 83 -6.27 9.96 3.86
C ILE A 83 -6.83 11.38 3.87
N ALA A 84 -6.65 12.15 2.79
CA ALA A 84 -7.12 13.54 2.71
C ALA A 84 -8.65 13.67 2.82
N THR A 85 -9.37 12.65 2.36
CA THR A 85 -10.85 12.60 2.41
C THR A 85 -11.37 11.84 3.62
N ASN A 86 -10.48 11.40 4.52
CA ASN A 86 -10.80 10.56 5.67
C ASN A 86 -11.64 9.32 5.28
N GLY A 87 -11.25 8.64 4.21
CA GLY A 87 -11.89 7.42 3.72
C GLY A 87 -13.16 7.62 2.89
N LYS A 88 -13.58 8.86 2.61
CA LYS A 88 -14.82 9.14 1.86
C LYS A 88 -14.70 8.93 0.36
N GLU A 89 -13.52 9.11 -0.21
CA GLU A 89 -13.26 8.87 -1.64
C GLU A 89 -12.33 7.68 -1.80
N LEU A 90 -12.88 6.56 -2.28
CA LEU A 90 -12.13 5.33 -2.51
C LEU A 90 -12.00 4.95 -3.99
N GLU A 91 -12.66 5.68 -4.89
CA GLU A 91 -12.60 5.45 -6.36
C GLU A 91 -11.30 5.95 -6.98
#